data_AF-A0A4P7VQ04-F1
#
_entry.id   AF-A0A4P7VQ04-F1
#
_cell.length_a   1.000
_cell.length_b   1.000
_cell.length_c   1.000
_cell.angle_alpha   90.00
_cell.angle_beta   90.00
_cell.angle_gamma   90.00
#
_symmetry.space_group_name_H-M   'P 1'
#
loop_
_entity.id
_entity.type
_entity.pdbx_description
1 polymer ?
#
loop_
_entity_poly.entity_id
_entity_poly.type
_entity_poly.pdbx_seq_one_letter_code
_entity_poly.pdbx_strand_id
1 'polypeptide(L)'
;MKENYLETVKEIYALLMKRERLSSIMLAEELLAKTFNQWRTQTENRSTLARQLIIVSTAYAETMIASARYKEGYAACITAIAYTAREKVNAEDMMSIYVTAWQALSGVLMNSEPSTDNQVREQVKIVTSSIGTILYHYYYEAGQQNANNNLMQDAYQSLKDITEFVDIKTDVDDYIPVITDLVRNSELLNLTE
;
A
#
# COMPACT_ATOMS: atom_id res chain seq x y z
N MET A 1 22.29 11.45 5.26
CA MET A 1 21.92 10.27 4.42
C MET A 1 20.50 10.44 3.82
N LYS A 2 20.11 11.65 3.37
CA LYS A 2 18.74 11.95 2.90
C LYS A 2 18.55 11.79 1.38
N GLU A 3 19.61 11.80 0.58
CA GLU A 3 19.54 11.89 -0.89
C GLU A 3 19.62 10.56 -1.65
N ASN A 4 19.94 9.44 -1.00
CA ASN A 4 20.22 8.19 -1.75
C ASN A 4 18.95 7.39 -2.09
N TYR A 5 17.95 7.28 -1.19
CA TYR A 5 16.82 6.38 -1.41
C TYR A 5 15.88 6.82 -2.55
N LEU A 6 15.61 8.14 -2.70
CA LEU A 6 14.73 8.64 -3.76
C LEU A 6 15.34 8.42 -5.15
N GLU A 7 16.65 8.54 -5.28
CA GLU A 7 17.33 8.23 -6.55
C GLU A 7 17.25 6.73 -6.86
N THR A 8 17.42 5.87 -5.87
CA THR A 8 17.20 4.42 -6.06
C THR A 8 15.75 4.10 -6.44
N VAL A 9 14.76 4.77 -5.83
CA VAL A 9 13.33 4.62 -6.20
C VAL A 9 13.09 5.05 -7.64
N LYS A 10 13.64 6.19 -8.06
CA LYS A 10 13.56 6.63 -9.48
C LYS A 10 14.19 5.60 -10.41
N GLU A 11 15.32 5.01 -10.03
CA GLU A 11 15.97 3.95 -10.80
C GLU A 11 15.10 2.70 -10.91
N ILE A 12 14.45 2.26 -9.82
CA ILE A 12 13.49 1.15 -9.82
C ILE A 12 12.38 1.41 -10.86
N TYR A 13 11.77 2.60 -10.85
CA TYR A 13 10.74 2.97 -11.82
C TYR A 13 11.28 3.09 -13.24
N ALA A 14 12.50 3.59 -13.44
CA ALA A 14 13.15 3.64 -14.74
C ALA A 14 13.36 2.23 -15.32
N LEU A 15 13.76 1.27 -14.50
CA LEU A 15 13.88 -0.15 -14.88
C LEU A 15 12.52 -0.76 -15.24
N LEU A 16 11.47 -0.46 -14.46
CA LEU A 16 10.09 -0.89 -14.79
C LEU A 16 9.63 -0.35 -16.15
N MET A 17 9.85 0.94 -16.42
CA MET A 17 9.50 1.56 -17.70
C MET A 17 10.24 0.92 -18.88
N LYS A 18 11.49 0.50 -18.67
CA LYS A 18 12.29 -0.24 -19.66
C LYS A 18 11.94 -1.72 -19.77
N ARG A 19 10.99 -2.21 -18.95
CA ARG A 19 10.59 -3.62 -18.84
C ARG A 19 11.69 -4.54 -18.32
N GLU A 20 12.68 -3.99 -17.61
CA GLU A 20 13.77 -4.73 -16.96
C GLU A 20 13.31 -5.24 -15.58
N ARG A 21 12.31 -6.12 -15.58
CA ARG A 21 11.59 -6.55 -14.37
C ARG A 21 12.51 -7.16 -13.31
N LEU A 22 13.41 -8.06 -13.71
CA LEU A 22 14.31 -8.73 -12.76
C LEU A 22 15.23 -7.74 -12.04
N SER A 23 15.86 -6.83 -12.78
CA SER A 23 16.71 -5.78 -12.21
C SER A 23 15.94 -4.87 -11.27
N SER A 24 14.73 -4.49 -11.66
CA SER A 24 13.84 -3.66 -10.84
C SER A 24 13.47 -4.35 -9.53
N ILE A 25 13.12 -5.64 -9.58
CA ILE A 25 12.84 -6.47 -8.39
C ILE A 25 14.05 -6.51 -7.47
N MET A 26 15.23 -6.87 -7.98
CA MET A 26 16.43 -7.00 -7.16
C MET A 26 16.78 -5.69 -6.45
N LEU A 27 16.69 -4.57 -7.16
CA LEU A 27 16.97 -3.26 -6.59
C LEU A 27 15.92 -2.84 -5.55
N ALA A 28 14.64 -3.12 -5.81
CA ALA A 28 13.57 -2.85 -4.87
C ALA A 28 13.66 -3.72 -3.60
N GLU A 29 14.00 -5.01 -3.74
CA GLU A 29 14.23 -5.92 -2.61
C GLU A 29 15.39 -5.46 -1.73
N GLU A 30 16.52 -5.07 -2.33
CA GLU A 30 17.68 -4.55 -1.60
C GLU A 30 17.31 -3.28 -0.82
N LEU A 31 16.67 -2.32 -1.49
CA LEU A 31 16.27 -1.06 -0.88
C LEU A 31 15.26 -1.27 0.25
N LEU A 32 14.28 -2.16 0.04
CA LEU A 32 13.26 -2.49 1.03
C LEU A 32 13.89 -3.13 2.28
N ALA A 33 14.76 -4.12 2.10
CA ALA A 33 15.46 -4.79 3.21
C ALA A 33 16.32 -3.79 4.01
N LYS A 34 17.04 -2.90 3.33
CA LYS A 34 17.84 -1.84 3.97
C LYS A 34 16.96 -0.87 4.76
N THR A 35 15.84 -0.44 4.18
CA THR A 35 14.91 0.51 4.80
C THR A 35 14.23 -0.11 6.02
N PHE A 36 13.82 -1.38 5.94
CA PHE A 36 13.29 -2.12 7.09
C PHE A 36 14.32 -2.29 8.21
N ASN A 37 15.58 -2.58 7.87
CA ASN A 37 16.63 -2.69 8.88
C ASN A 37 16.86 -1.34 9.59
N GLN A 38 16.87 -0.23 8.85
CA GLN A 38 16.94 1.11 9.44
C GLN A 38 15.74 1.39 10.35
N TRP A 39 14.53 1.07 9.89
CA TRP A 39 13.31 1.22 10.69
C TRP A 39 13.34 0.44 12.01
N ARG A 40 13.92 -0.78 12.01
CA ARG A 40 14.03 -1.61 13.23
C ARG A 40 15.10 -1.12 14.19
N THR A 41 16.18 -0.55 13.68
CA THR A 41 17.37 -0.20 14.48
C THR A 41 17.40 1.26 14.93
N GLN A 42 16.69 2.16 14.26
CA GLN A 42 16.70 3.59 14.54
C GLN A 42 15.42 4.05 15.23
N THR A 43 15.59 4.73 16.36
CA THR A 43 14.51 5.33 17.16
C THR A 43 14.34 6.83 16.90
N GLU A 44 15.33 7.47 16.29
CA GLU A 44 15.28 8.90 15.92
C GLU A 44 14.65 9.10 14.53
N ASN A 45 14.08 10.28 14.28
CA ASN A 45 13.49 10.66 12.98
C ASN A 45 12.42 9.68 12.44
N ARG A 46 11.63 9.09 13.34
CA ARG A 46 10.63 8.06 13.01
C ARG A 46 9.70 8.42 11.87
N SER A 47 9.16 9.64 11.85
CA SER A 47 8.27 10.08 10.77
C SER A 47 8.96 10.12 9.39
N THR A 48 10.27 10.44 9.36
CA THR A 48 11.04 10.39 8.10
C THR A 48 11.28 8.95 7.66
N LEU A 49 11.61 8.04 8.59
CA LEU A 49 11.79 6.62 8.29
C LEU A 49 10.47 5.94 7.89
N ALA A 50 9.36 6.35 8.51
CA ALA A 50 8.02 5.87 8.16
C ALA A 50 7.69 6.24 6.72
N ARG A 51 7.90 7.51 6.35
CA ARG A 51 7.73 7.96 4.97
C ARG A 51 8.60 7.18 3.99
N GLN A 52 9.87 6.95 4.32
CA GLN A 52 10.77 6.14 3.48
C GLN A 52 10.25 4.72 3.32
N LEU A 53 9.80 4.09 4.41
CA LEU A 53 9.25 2.74 4.39
C LEU A 53 8.00 2.65 3.51
N ILE A 54 7.10 3.63 3.59
CA ILE A 54 5.94 3.74 2.73
C ILE A 54 6.37 3.83 1.26
N ILE A 55 7.20 4.81 0.88
CA ILE A 55 7.63 5.02 -0.51
C ILE A 55 8.32 3.77 -1.08
N VAL A 56 9.24 3.17 -0.33
CA VAL A 56 10.01 2.02 -0.79
C VAL A 56 9.13 0.78 -0.90
N SER A 57 8.21 0.56 0.04
CA SER A 57 7.23 -0.54 -0.05
C SER A 57 6.28 -0.38 -1.23
N THR A 58 5.82 0.85 -1.52
CA THR A 58 5.01 1.14 -2.72
C THR A 58 5.79 0.78 -3.98
N ALA A 59 7.03 1.26 -4.11
CA ALA A 59 7.87 0.97 -5.28
C ALA A 59 8.08 -0.54 -5.45
N TYR A 60 8.42 -1.26 -4.37
CA TYR A 60 8.55 -2.72 -4.39
C TYR A 60 7.24 -3.41 -4.81
N ALA A 61 6.11 -3.01 -4.24
CA ALA A 61 4.81 -3.59 -4.56
C ALA A 61 4.44 -3.38 -6.03
N GLU A 62 4.72 -2.22 -6.61
CA GLU A 62 4.53 -1.97 -8.04
C GLU A 62 5.42 -2.89 -8.91
N THR A 63 6.65 -3.19 -8.49
CA THR A 63 7.49 -4.18 -9.20
C THR A 63 6.90 -5.59 -9.16
N MET A 64 6.29 -5.96 -8.03
CA MET A 64 5.63 -7.25 -7.84
C MET A 64 4.36 -7.35 -8.69
N ILE A 65 3.52 -6.31 -8.68
CA ILE A 65 2.31 -6.20 -9.51
C ILE A 65 2.67 -6.32 -11.00
N ALA A 66 3.70 -5.58 -11.46
CA ALA A 66 4.19 -5.65 -12.84
C ALA A 66 4.68 -7.06 -13.25
N SER A 67 4.98 -7.91 -12.27
CA SER A 67 5.43 -9.29 -12.44
C SER A 67 4.37 -10.33 -12.06
N ALA A 68 3.11 -9.91 -11.87
CA ALA A 68 1.98 -10.75 -11.44
C ALA A 68 2.19 -11.46 -10.08
N ARG A 69 3.11 -10.96 -9.24
CA ARG A 69 3.34 -11.41 -7.86
C ARG A 69 2.46 -10.63 -6.87
N TYR A 70 1.16 -10.59 -7.13
CA TYR A 70 0.23 -9.67 -6.45
C TYR A 70 0.21 -9.83 -4.93
N LYS A 71 0.21 -11.07 -4.44
CA LYS A 71 0.19 -11.36 -3.00
C LYS A 71 1.41 -10.76 -2.29
N GLU A 72 2.60 -10.85 -2.90
CA GLU A 72 3.84 -10.30 -2.34
C GLU A 72 3.82 -8.77 -2.32
N GLY A 73 3.31 -8.14 -3.38
CA GLY A 73 3.12 -6.69 -3.42
C GLY A 73 2.12 -6.21 -2.36
N TYR A 74 1.02 -6.94 -2.19
CA TYR A 74 0.03 -6.67 -1.15
C TYR A 74 0.65 -6.78 0.25
N ALA A 75 1.35 -7.88 0.53
CA ALA A 75 2.02 -8.12 1.81
C ALA A 75 2.98 -6.99 2.18
N ALA A 76 3.78 -6.51 1.23
CA ALA A 76 4.70 -5.39 1.45
C ALA A 76 3.98 -4.09 1.82
N CYS A 77 2.86 -3.79 1.15
CA CYS A 77 2.03 -2.62 1.45
C CYS A 77 1.45 -2.70 2.87
N ILE A 78 0.76 -3.80 3.20
CA ILE A 78 0.11 -3.98 4.50
C ILE A 78 1.14 -3.98 5.64
N THR A 79 2.31 -4.59 5.40
CA THR A 79 3.40 -4.58 6.38
C THR A 79 3.84 -3.15 6.69
N ALA A 80 4.12 -2.33 5.66
CA ALA A 80 4.54 -0.95 5.87
C ALA A 80 3.45 -0.10 6.54
N ILE A 81 2.19 -0.26 6.13
CA ILE A 81 1.03 0.38 6.77
C ILE A 81 0.98 0.02 8.26
N ALA A 82 1.08 -1.27 8.60
CA ALA A 82 1.00 -1.75 9.97
C ALA A 82 2.12 -1.17 10.85
N TYR A 83 3.36 -1.18 10.37
CA TYR A 83 4.48 -0.64 11.13
C TYR A 83 4.37 0.87 11.33
N THR A 84 3.90 1.61 10.32
CA THR A 84 3.90 3.08 10.32
C THR A 84 2.60 3.71 10.79
N ALA A 85 1.59 2.91 11.18
CA ALA A 85 0.24 3.37 11.50
C ALA A 85 0.16 4.52 12.52
N ARG A 86 1.12 4.63 13.44
CA ARG A 86 1.19 5.67 14.48
C ARG A 86 2.06 6.87 14.10
N GLU A 87 2.76 6.80 12.97
CA GLU A 87 3.65 7.86 12.52
C GLU A 87 2.94 8.79 11.54
N LYS A 88 3.33 10.07 11.57
CA LYS A 88 2.81 11.04 10.63
C LYS A 88 3.56 10.94 9.30
N VAL A 89 2.87 10.44 8.27
CA VAL A 89 3.32 10.44 6.86
C VAL A 89 2.42 11.41 6.09
N ASN A 90 2.94 12.04 5.04
CA ASN A 90 2.18 12.92 4.15
C ASN A 90 1.07 12.15 3.42
N ALA A 91 -0.06 12.83 3.22
CA ALA A 91 -1.26 12.26 2.62
C ALA A 91 -1.03 11.66 1.23
N GLU A 92 -0.20 12.28 0.39
CA GLU A 92 0.10 11.77 -0.96
C GLU A 92 0.79 10.40 -0.93
N ASP A 93 1.78 10.20 -0.05
CA ASP A 93 2.51 8.93 0.02
C ASP A 93 1.62 7.84 0.64
N MET A 94 0.77 8.20 1.60
CA MET A 94 -0.23 7.28 2.16
C MET A 94 -1.31 6.92 1.14
N MET A 95 -1.82 7.89 0.38
CA MET A 95 -2.76 7.64 -0.72
C MET A 95 -2.15 6.66 -1.72
N SER A 96 -0.89 6.87 -2.09
CA SER A 96 -0.16 6.01 -3.04
C SER A 96 -0.13 4.56 -2.57
N ILE A 97 0.30 4.29 -1.32
CA ILE A 97 0.39 2.91 -0.84
C ILE A 97 -0.98 2.22 -0.74
N TYR A 98 -2.07 2.95 -0.43
CA TYR A 98 -3.41 2.36 -0.40
C TYR A 98 -3.96 2.07 -1.80
N VAL A 99 -3.66 2.92 -2.80
CA VAL A 99 -3.95 2.62 -4.21
C VAL A 99 -3.20 1.36 -4.63
N THR A 100 -1.91 1.26 -4.35
CA THR A 100 -1.10 0.08 -4.69
C THR A 100 -1.57 -1.18 -3.95
N ALA A 101 -1.96 -1.06 -2.68
CA ALA A 101 -2.54 -2.17 -1.92
C ALA A 101 -3.86 -2.65 -2.53
N TRP A 102 -4.73 -1.74 -2.96
CA TRP A 102 -5.96 -2.10 -3.67
C TRP A 102 -5.66 -2.81 -4.99
N GLN A 103 -4.75 -2.27 -5.82
CA GLN A 103 -4.37 -2.89 -7.09
C GLN A 103 -3.81 -4.31 -6.89
N ALA A 104 -2.96 -4.50 -5.88
CA ALA A 104 -2.43 -5.81 -5.53
C ALA A 104 -3.54 -6.76 -5.06
N LEU A 105 -4.43 -6.32 -4.16
CA LEU A 105 -5.56 -7.12 -3.69
C LEU A 105 -6.50 -7.52 -4.82
N SER A 106 -6.88 -6.55 -5.67
CA SER A 106 -7.71 -6.80 -6.86
C SER A 106 -7.03 -7.82 -7.78
N GLY A 107 -5.72 -7.71 -7.98
CA GLY A 107 -4.93 -8.71 -8.70
C GLY A 107 -5.05 -10.11 -8.10
N VAL A 108 -4.95 -10.25 -6.77
CA VAL A 108 -5.17 -11.55 -6.08
C VAL A 108 -6.60 -12.06 -6.31
N LEU A 109 -7.60 -11.20 -6.11
CA LEU A 109 -9.02 -11.59 -6.22
C LEU A 109 -9.41 -11.99 -7.65
N MET A 110 -8.94 -11.26 -8.66
CA MET A 110 -9.22 -11.57 -10.08
C MET A 110 -8.55 -12.87 -10.55
N ASN A 111 -7.52 -13.33 -9.85
CA ASN A 111 -6.80 -14.57 -10.15
C ASN A 111 -7.17 -15.71 -9.18
N SER A 112 -8.20 -15.53 -8.36
CA SER A 112 -8.68 -16.53 -7.40
C SER A 112 -10.10 -16.98 -7.76
N GLU A 113 -10.43 -18.24 -7.43
CA GLU A 113 -11.80 -18.71 -7.53
C GLU A 113 -12.67 -18.08 -6.43
N PRO A 114 -13.91 -17.68 -6.71
CA PRO A 114 -14.82 -17.18 -5.69
C PRO A 114 -15.03 -18.22 -4.58
N SER A 115 -14.73 -17.84 -3.34
CA SER A 115 -14.93 -18.74 -2.19
C SER A 115 -16.40 -18.98 -1.91
N THR A 116 -16.77 -20.23 -1.61
CA THR A 116 -18.11 -20.61 -1.10
C THR A 116 -18.25 -20.41 0.40
N ASP A 117 -17.14 -20.22 1.12
CA ASP A 117 -17.13 -19.93 2.56
C ASP A 117 -17.58 -18.49 2.85
N ASN A 118 -18.65 -18.37 3.65
CA ASN A 118 -19.17 -17.08 4.13
C ASN A 118 -18.12 -16.29 4.90
N GLN A 119 -17.28 -16.96 5.70
CA GLN A 119 -16.30 -16.30 6.55
C GLN A 119 -15.20 -15.66 5.70
N VAL A 120 -14.71 -16.37 4.68
CA VAL A 120 -13.72 -15.83 3.72
C VAL A 120 -14.29 -14.62 2.98
N ARG A 121 -15.54 -14.67 2.53
CA ARG A 121 -16.19 -13.53 1.87
C ARG A 121 -16.32 -12.32 2.80
N GLU A 122 -16.66 -12.53 4.06
CA GLU A 122 -16.76 -11.45 5.04
C GLU A 122 -15.37 -10.84 5.33
N GLN A 123 -14.32 -11.66 5.42
CA GLN A 123 -12.96 -11.16 5.58
C GLN A 123 -12.51 -10.30 4.40
N VAL A 124 -12.79 -10.74 3.15
CA VAL A 124 -12.52 -9.93 1.95
C VAL A 124 -13.28 -8.61 2.01
N LYS A 125 -14.56 -8.64 2.39
CA LYS A 125 -15.37 -7.43 2.57
C LYS A 125 -14.74 -6.46 3.57
N ILE A 126 -14.30 -6.95 4.73
CA ILE A 126 -13.65 -6.12 5.76
C ILE A 126 -12.35 -5.52 5.23
N VAL A 127 -11.49 -6.31 4.60
CA VAL A 127 -10.23 -5.83 4.00
C VAL A 127 -10.49 -4.74 2.96
N THR A 128 -11.40 -4.98 2.01
CA THR A 128 -11.75 -4.01 0.96
C THR A 128 -12.34 -2.73 1.57
N SER A 129 -13.25 -2.85 2.54
CA SER A 129 -13.85 -1.71 3.25
C SER A 129 -12.80 -0.90 4.00
N SER A 130 -11.84 -1.54 4.66
CA SER A 130 -10.78 -0.85 5.40
C SER A 130 -9.84 -0.08 4.49
N ILE A 131 -9.42 -0.69 3.37
CA ILE A 131 -8.63 0.00 2.34
C ILE A 131 -9.39 1.22 1.81
N GLY A 132 -10.67 1.03 1.43
CA GLY A 132 -11.52 2.10 0.91
C GLY A 132 -11.73 3.25 1.90
N THR A 133 -11.99 2.91 3.17
CA THR A 133 -12.17 3.88 4.26
C THR A 133 -10.95 4.78 4.42
N ILE A 134 -9.75 4.19 4.47
CA ILE A 134 -8.53 4.96 4.70
C ILE A 134 -8.08 5.69 3.43
N LEU A 135 -8.23 5.07 2.26
CA LEU A 135 -7.97 5.71 0.98
C LEU A 135 -8.87 6.94 0.77
N TYR A 136 -10.14 6.86 1.15
CA TYR A 136 -11.08 7.98 1.07
C TYR A 136 -10.57 9.17 1.87
N HIS A 137 -10.10 8.93 3.10
CA HIS A 137 -9.54 10.00 3.92
C HIS A 137 -8.34 10.67 3.24
N TYR A 138 -7.34 9.89 2.83
CA TYR A 138 -6.13 10.45 2.22
C TYR A 138 -6.38 11.07 0.85
N TYR A 139 -7.39 10.61 0.11
CA TYR A 139 -7.84 11.26 -1.13
C TYR A 139 -8.28 12.71 -0.88
N TYR A 140 -9.12 12.95 0.13
CA TYR A 140 -9.55 14.31 0.45
C TYR A 140 -8.43 15.14 1.07
N GLU A 141 -7.62 14.56 1.96
CA GLU A 141 -6.49 15.27 2.57
C GLU A 141 -5.46 15.70 1.52
N ALA A 142 -5.07 14.79 0.61
CA ALA A 142 -4.16 15.09 -0.49
C ALA A 142 -4.78 16.08 -1.49
N GLY A 143 -6.07 15.94 -1.81
CA GLY A 143 -6.77 16.84 -2.73
C GLY A 143 -6.86 18.28 -2.23
N GLN A 144 -7.01 18.49 -0.92
CA GLN A 144 -6.95 19.83 -0.32
C GLN A 144 -5.55 20.46 -0.42
N GLN A 145 -4.49 19.64 -0.40
CA GLN A 145 -3.12 20.10 -0.50
C GLN A 145 -2.72 20.36 -1.97
N ASN A 146 -3.11 19.48 -2.88
CA ASN A 146 -2.76 19.54 -4.30
C ASN A 146 -3.76 18.79 -5.21
N ALA A 147 -4.84 19.47 -5.60
CA ALA A 147 -5.89 18.88 -6.42
C ALA A 147 -5.44 18.43 -7.83
N ASN A 148 -4.33 18.95 -8.36
CA ASN A 148 -3.83 18.63 -9.70
C ASN A 148 -2.81 17.47 -9.71
N ASN A 149 -2.65 16.76 -8.58
CA ASN A 149 -1.77 15.60 -8.53
C ASN A 149 -2.33 14.45 -9.39
N ASN A 150 -1.50 13.89 -10.27
CA ASN A 150 -1.87 12.77 -11.16
C ASN A 150 -2.42 11.55 -10.39
N LEU A 151 -1.96 11.32 -9.15
CA LEU A 151 -2.40 10.22 -8.29
C LEU A 151 -3.88 10.35 -7.87
N MET A 152 -4.46 11.55 -7.92
CA MET A 152 -5.86 11.78 -7.57
C MET A 152 -6.81 10.98 -8.46
N GLN A 153 -6.48 10.82 -9.75
CA GLN A 153 -7.32 10.07 -10.67
C GLN A 153 -7.31 8.57 -10.33
N ASP A 154 -6.14 8.01 -10.03
CA ASP A 154 -6.00 6.59 -9.68
C ASP A 154 -6.68 6.28 -8.34
N ALA A 155 -6.56 7.20 -7.37
CA ALA A 155 -7.26 7.09 -6.09
C ALA A 155 -8.78 7.17 -6.25
N TYR A 156 -9.28 8.10 -7.07
CA TYR A 156 -10.71 8.20 -7.36
C TYR A 156 -11.24 6.92 -8.03
N GLN A 157 -10.54 6.39 -9.02
CA GLN A 157 -10.95 5.16 -9.70
C GLN A 157 -10.96 3.98 -8.72
N SER A 158 -9.93 3.86 -7.88
CA SER A 158 -9.87 2.82 -6.83
C SER A 158 -11.03 2.93 -5.86
N LEU A 159 -11.37 4.15 -5.41
CA LEU A 159 -12.52 4.38 -4.51
C LEU A 159 -13.85 4.03 -5.17
N LYS A 160 -14.02 4.40 -6.44
CA LYS A 160 -15.20 4.03 -7.22
C LYS A 160 -15.34 2.50 -7.29
N ASP A 161 -14.28 1.80 -7.67
CA ASP A 161 -14.29 0.34 -7.78
C ASP A 161 -14.61 -0.32 -6.43
N ILE A 162 -14.00 0.13 -5.34
CA ILE A 162 -14.26 -0.39 -3.99
C ILE A 162 -15.72 -0.18 -3.60
N THR A 163 -16.26 1.03 -3.79
CA THR A 163 -17.62 1.40 -3.35
C THR A 163 -18.73 0.74 -4.17
N GLU A 164 -18.41 0.14 -5.33
CA GLU A 164 -19.34 -0.75 -6.05
C GLU A 164 -19.59 -2.08 -5.30
N PHE A 165 -18.68 -2.50 -4.42
CA PHE A 165 -18.76 -3.80 -3.73
C PHE A 165 -19.01 -3.70 -2.22
N VAL A 166 -18.53 -2.64 -1.56
CA VAL A 166 -18.59 -2.51 -0.10
C VAL A 166 -18.88 -1.07 0.33
N ASP A 167 -19.57 -0.94 1.46
CA ASP A 167 -19.69 0.34 2.16
C ASP A 167 -18.33 0.73 2.75
N ILE A 168 -18.02 2.03 2.75
CA ILE A 168 -16.84 2.59 3.40
C ILE A 168 -17.29 3.57 4.50
N LYS A 169 -16.45 3.76 5.52
CA LYS A 169 -16.68 4.77 6.55
C LYS A 169 -16.05 6.08 6.09
N THR A 170 -16.84 7.15 6.03
CA THR A 170 -16.37 8.49 5.62
C THR A 170 -16.02 9.40 6.80
N ASP A 171 -16.45 9.02 8.00
CA ASP A 171 -16.24 9.75 9.25
C ASP A 171 -15.48 8.86 10.24
N VAL A 172 -14.16 9.01 10.27
CA VAL A 172 -13.24 8.21 11.10
C VAL A 172 -12.21 9.14 11.72
N ASP A 173 -12.27 9.31 13.04
CA ASP A 173 -11.32 10.15 13.79
C ASP A 173 -9.98 9.44 14.10
N ASP A 174 -10.03 8.11 14.26
CA ASP A 174 -8.87 7.26 14.55
C ASP A 174 -8.83 6.08 13.56
N TYR A 175 -7.76 6.02 12.76
CA TYR A 175 -7.56 4.97 11.76
C TYR A 175 -6.94 3.69 12.34
N ILE A 176 -6.40 3.72 13.56
CA ILE A 176 -5.73 2.56 14.15
C ILE A 176 -6.64 1.33 14.23
N PRO A 177 -7.92 1.42 14.66
CA PRO A 177 -8.84 0.29 14.62
C PRO A 177 -9.08 -0.25 13.21
N VAL A 178 -9.22 0.64 12.21
CA VAL A 178 -9.45 0.26 10.80
C VAL A 178 -8.23 -0.47 10.22
N ILE A 179 -7.02 0.01 10.54
CA ILE A 179 -5.75 -0.63 10.16
C ILE A 179 -5.61 -1.98 10.88
N THR A 180 -6.01 -2.07 12.14
CA THR A 180 -5.94 -3.32 12.90
C THR A 180 -6.85 -4.39 12.27
N ASP A 181 -8.09 -4.01 11.90
CA ASP A 181 -9.01 -4.90 11.19
C ASP A 181 -8.47 -5.29 9.82
N LEU A 182 -7.87 -4.35 9.09
CA LEU A 182 -7.21 -4.60 7.80
C LEU A 182 -6.13 -5.68 7.93
N VAL A 183 -5.18 -5.49 8.85
CA VAL A 183 -4.05 -6.41 9.06
C VAL A 183 -4.56 -7.79 9.48
N ARG A 184 -5.41 -7.85 10.51
CA ARG A 184 -5.93 -9.11 11.04
C ARG A 184 -6.68 -9.92 9.98
N ASN A 185 -7.55 -9.29 9.20
CA ASN A 185 -8.31 -10.01 8.18
C ASN A 185 -7.43 -10.37 6.97
N SER A 186 -6.38 -9.60 6.69
CA SER A 186 -5.37 -9.97 5.68
C SER A 186 -4.59 -11.22 6.07
N GLU A 187 -4.21 -11.34 7.35
CA GLU A 187 -3.55 -12.54 7.89
C GLU A 187 -4.48 -13.76 7.84
N LEU A 188 -5.74 -13.61 8.22
CA LEU A 188 -6.73 -14.70 8.16
C LEU A 188 -6.99 -15.21 6.74
N LEU A 189 -6.78 -14.36 5.73
CA LEU A 189 -6.85 -14.71 4.31
C LEU A 189 -5.52 -15.25 3.76
N ASN A 190 -4.50 -15.41 4.60
CA ASN A 190 -3.13 -15.75 4.23
C ASN A 190 -2.57 -14.82 3.13
N LEU A 191 -2.89 -13.53 3.15
CA LEU A 191 -2.43 -12.55 2.15
C LEU A 191 -1.08 -11.92 2.49
N THR A 192 -0.62 -12.07 3.73
CA THR A 192 0.59 -11.42 4.25
C THR A 192 1.71 -12.41 4.61
N GLU A 193 1.52 -13.69 4.29
CA GLU A 193 2.53 -14.77 4.41
C GLU A 193 3.32 -15.00 3.14
#